data_AF-A0A9E0THA8-F1
#
_entry.id   AF-A0A9E0THA8-F1
#
_cell.length_a   1.000
_cell.length_b   1.000
_cell.length_c   1.000
_cell.angle_alpha   90.00
_cell.angle_beta   90.00
_cell.angle_gamma   90.00
#
_symmetry.space_group_name_H-M   'P 1'
#
loop_
_entity.id
_entity.type
_entity.pdbx_description
1 polymer ?
#
loop_
_entity_poly.entity_id
_entity_poly.type
_entity_poly.pdbx_seq_one_letter_code
_entity_poly.pdbx_strand_id
1 'polypeptide(L)'
;MTENSERTSQESDNYVASFETGIMARNGEWVGICIMFAMYDRRTKLTHWPPKAFALLMKSLAGYCNHLGSNAFMLRAKADPSLVENLPARHPYHTLLTEVPKLTEDEVGRAGRATVIERATYTVTGTALELRAVFGDGRTESIILHEYTALSLFGYLQEYLEAADILTGPAAGSA
;
A
#
# COMPACT_ATOMS: atom_id res chain seq x y z
N MET A 1 14.17 -30.24 -6.99
CA MET A 1 15.53 -30.02 -6.47
C MET A 1 16.40 -29.78 -7.67
N THR A 2 16.97 -28.62 -7.97
CA THR A 2 17.33 -27.36 -7.30
C THR A 2 16.62 -26.19 -8.02
N GLU A 3 16.50 -24.94 -7.58
CA GLU A 3 17.14 -24.11 -6.58
C GLU A 3 16.28 -22.84 -6.39
N ASN A 4 16.33 -22.26 -5.18
CA ASN A 4 15.96 -20.88 -4.86
C ASN A 4 16.12 -19.90 -6.04
N SER A 5 15.02 -19.56 -6.73
CA SER A 5 15.01 -18.37 -7.60
C SER A 5 14.71 -17.07 -6.85
N GLU A 6 14.64 -17.11 -5.52
CA GLU A 6 14.69 -15.88 -4.69
C GLU A 6 16.12 -15.37 -4.47
N ARG A 7 17.13 -16.05 -5.02
CA ARG A 7 18.52 -15.56 -5.01
C ARG A 7 19.02 -15.37 -6.43
N THR A 8 18.96 -14.12 -6.90
CA THR A 8 20.01 -13.35 -7.58
C THR A 8 19.47 -12.42 -8.66
N SER A 9 19.08 -11.21 -8.25
CA SER A 9 19.48 -9.94 -8.89
C SER A 9 18.75 -8.79 -8.18
N GLN A 10 19.52 -7.93 -7.50
CA GLN A 10 19.07 -6.66 -6.91
C GLN A 10 18.12 -6.71 -5.71
N GLU A 11 18.70 -6.95 -4.52
CA GLU A 11 18.26 -6.35 -3.25
C GLU A 11 18.41 -4.80 -3.26
N SER A 12 17.97 -4.12 -4.33
CA SER A 12 18.04 -2.66 -4.49
C SER A 12 16.70 -1.97 -4.70
N ASP A 13 15.58 -2.70 -4.66
CA ASP A 13 14.26 -2.10 -4.70
C ASP A 13 13.85 -1.72 -3.29
N ASN A 14 13.78 -0.42 -3.02
CA ASN A 14 13.35 0.14 -1.74
C ASN A 14 11.85 -0.18 -1.52
N TYR A 15 11.54 -1.43 -1.16
CA TYR A 15 10.19 -1.89 -0.92
C TYR A 15 9.55 -1.11 0.23
N VAL A 16 8.23 -1.06 0.22
CA VAL A 16 7.47 -0.64 1.39
C VAL A 16 7.54 -1.74 2.44
N ALA A 17 8.10 -1.39 3.61
CA ALA A 17 8.22 -2.24 4.78
C ALA A 17 6.87 -2.37 5.51
N SER A 18 6.15 -1.25 5.66
CA SER A 18 4.85 -1.17 6.33
C SER A 18 4.13 0.11 5.92
N PHE A 19 2.88 0.28 6.36
CA PHE A 19 2.09 1.46 6.07
C PHE A 19 1.14 1.81 7.23
N GLU A 20 0.69 3.06 7.23
CA GLU A 20 -0.42 3.56 8.06
C GLU A 20 -1.32 4.42 7.17
N THR A 21 -2.63 4.44 7.43
CA THR A 21 -3.58 5.19 6.60
C THR A 21 -4.44 6.15 7.42
N GLY A 22 -4.92 7.21 6.79
CA GLY A 22 -5.82 8.18 7.43
C GLY A 22 -6.85 8.72 6.45
N ILE A 23 -8.09 8.89 6.90
CA ILE A 23 -9.15 9.54 6.11
C ILE A 23 -8.87 11.03 5.99
N MET A 24 -9.01 11.56 4.77
CA MET A 24 -9.16 12.99 4.56
C MET A 24 -10.64 13.30 4.37
N ALA A 25 -11.19 14.07 5.29
CA ALA A 25 -12.53 14.63 5.18
C ALA A 25 -12.44 16.16 5.20
N ARG A 26 -13.26 16.82 4.39
CA ARG A 26 -13.40 18.29 4.37
C ARG A 26 -14.87 18.64 4.42
N ASN A 27 -15.26 19.45 5.40
CA ASN A 27 -16.66 19.83 5.62
C ASN A 27 -17.63 18.63 5.73
N GLY A 28 -17.17 17.51 6.31
CA GLY A 28 -17.97 16.28 6.42
C GLY A 28 -17.98 15.41 5.17
N GLU A 29 -17.37 15.84 4.06
CA GLU A 29 -17.26 15.05 2.84
C GLU A 29 -15.91 14.33 2.76
N TRP A 30 -15.93 13.07 2.35
CA TRP A 30 -14.72 12.33 2.04
C TRP A 30 -14.03 12.89 0.80
N VAL A 31 -12.76 13.30 0.94
CA VAL A 31 -11.96 13.88 -0.14
C VAL A 31 -10.76 13.03 -0.53
N GLY A 32 -10.58 11.87 0.09
CA GLY A 32 -9.52 10.92 -0.22
C GLY A 32 -8.93 10.26 1.02
N ILE A 33 -7.81 9.57 0.83
CA ILE A 33 -7.03 8.98 1.92
C ILE A 33 -5.58 9.43 1.88
N CYS A 34 -4.95 9.52 3.04
CA CYS A 34 -3.52 9.55 3.17
C CYS A 34 -2.99 8.15 3.45
N ILE A 35 -1.86 7.80 2.84
CA ILE A 35 -1.09 6.61 3.18
C ILE A 35 0.34 7.05 3.48
N MET A 36 0.80 6.80 4.70
CA MET A 36 2.19 6.92 5.09
C MET A 36 2.87 5.57 4.89
N PHE A 37 3.84 5.50 3.99
CA PHE A 37 4.66 4.31 3.78
C PHE A 37 5.95 4.41 4.58
N ALA A 38 6.30 3.37 5.34
CA ALA A 38 7.67 3.18 5.79
C ALA A 38 8.43 2.40 4.73
N MET A 39 9.51 2.97 4.23
CA MET A 39 10.32 2.39 3.17
C MET A 39 11.43 1.50 3.76
N TYR A 40 11.96 0.59 2.95
CA TYR A 40 13.06 -0.30 3.33
C TYR A 40 14.32 0.47 3.80
N ASP A 41 14.57 1.66 3.25
CA ASP A 41 15.66 2.56 3.67
C ASP A 41 15.37 3.39 4.94
N ARG A 42 14.27 3.06 5.66
CA ARG A 42 13.78 3.74 6.88
C ARG A 42 13.27 5.16 6.67
N ARG A 43 13.19 5.65 5.43
CA ARG A 43 12.48 6.89 5.15
C ARG A 43 10.98 6.65 5.20
N THR A 44 10.22 7.70 5.48
CA THR A 44 8.77 7.68 5.33
C THR A 44 8.35 8.43 4.08
N LYS A 45 7.23 8.03 3.49
CA LYS A 45 6.64 8.67 2.32
C LYS A 45 5.14 8.85 2.53
N LEU A 46 4.71 10.10 2.65
CA LEU A 46 3.29 10.45 2.69
C LEU A 46 2.75 10.58 1.27
N THR A 47 1.65 9.89 1.00
CA THR A 47 0.90 9.98 -0.24
C THR A 47 -0.55 10.30 0.05
N HIS A 48 -1.16 11.14 -0.77
CA HIS A 48 -2.58 11.48 -0.71
C HIS A 48 -3.24 10.98 -1.99
N TRP A 49 -4.30 10.19 -1.84
CA TRP A 49 -5.04 9.56 -2.92
C TRP A 49 -6.45 10.14 -2.98
N PRO A 50 -6.71 11.12 -3.88
CA PRO A 50 -8.06 11.58 -4.16
C PRO A 50 -8.96 10.44 -4.66
N PRO A 51 -10.29 10.59 -4.63
CA PRO A 51 -11.23 9.50 -4.93
C PRO A 51 -10.96 8.75 -6.23
N LYS A 52 -10.61 9.46 -7.31
CA LYS A 52 -10.29 8.85 -8.61
C LYS A 52 -8.99 8.03 -8.58
N ALA A 53 -7.94 8.57 -7.95
CA ALA A 53 -6.66 7.87 -7.82
C ALA A 53 -6.77 6.68 -6.86
N PHE A 54 -7.55 6.84 -5.79
CA PHE A 54 -7.85 5.79 -4.83
C PHE A 54 -8.64 4.64 -5.46
N ALA A 55 -9.68 4.91 -6.25
CA ALA A 55 -10.42 3.87 -6.96
C ALA A 55 -9.52 3.06 -7.91
N LEU A 56 -8.56 3.73 -8.56
CA LEU A 56 -7.56 3.07 -9.39
C LEU A 56 -6.59 2.22 -8.56
N LEU A 57 -6.14 2.71 -7.41
CA LEU A 57 -5.34 1.94 -6.45
C LEU A 57 -6.06 0.65 -6.03
N MET A 58 -7.32 0.76 -5.60
CA MET A 58 -8.12 -0.40 -5.20
C MET A 58 -8.29 -1.41 -6.33
N LYS A 59 -8.59 -0.94 -7.55
CA LYS A 59 -8.72 -1.81 -8.72
C LYS A 59 -7.43 -2.53 -9.05
N SER A 60 -6.29 -1.83 -8.99
CA SER A 60 -4.99 -2.41 -9.28
C SER A 60 -4.52 -3.40 -8.22
N LEU A 61 -4.75 -3.08 -6.94
CA LEU A 61 -4.49 -4.01 -5.83
C LEU A 61 -5.34 -5.28 -5.97
N ALA A 62 -6.64 -5.15 -6.26
CA ALA A 62 -7.51 -6.30 -6.50
C ALA A 62 -7.03 -7.14 -7.70
N GLY A 63 -6.64 -6.48 -8.80
CA GLY A 63 -6.07 -7.14 -9.97
C GLY A 63 -4.77 -7.90 -9.64
N TYR A 64 -3.91 -7.32 -8.81
CA TYR A 64 -2.69 -7.96 -8.35
C TYR A 64 -2.96 -9.16 -7.43
N CYS A 65 -3.91 -9.05 -6.50
CA CYS A 65 -4.32 -10.17 -5.65
C CYS A 65 -4.83 -11.35 -6.48
N ASN A 66 -5.64 -11.07 -7.51
CA ASN A 66 -6.13 -12.08 -8.44
C ASN A 66 -4.99 -12.71 -9.26
N HIS A 67 -3.98 -11.92 -9.65
CA HIS A 67 -2.81 -12.40 -10.38
C HIS A 67 -1.97 -13.37 -9.53
N LEU A 68 -1.76 -13.07 -8.25
CA LEU A 68 -1.04 -13.96 -7.32
C LEU A 68 -1.80 -15.29 -7.10
N GLY A 69 -3.12 -15.22 -6.92
CA GLY A 69 -3.98 -16.38 -6.71
C GLY A 69 -3.50 -17.26 -5.54
N SER A 70 -3.60 -18.58 -5.69
CA SER A 70 -3.14 -19.54 -4.68
C SER A 70 -1.61 -19.62 -4.55
N ASN A 71 -0.86 -18.96 -5.43
CA ASN A 71 0.60 -18.99 -5.44
C ASN A 71 1.24 -17.88 -4.59
N ALA A 72 0.44 -16.97 -4.02
CA ALA A 72 0.92 -15.94 -3.11
C ALA A 72 1.82 -16.55 -2.03
N PHE A 73 3.03 -16.03 -1.88
CA PHE A 73 4.00 -16.51 -0.92
C PHE A 73 3.47 -16.40 0.51
N MET A 74 2.62 -15.41 0.83
CA MET A 74 1.89 -15.34 2.10
C MET A 74 1.02 -16.58 2.38
N LEU A 75 0.33 -17.12 1.37
CA LEU A 75 -0.49 -18.33 1.54
C LEU A 75 0.41 -19.57 1.69
N ARG A 76 1.51 -19.62 0.95
CA ARG A 76 2.49 -20.70 1.02
C ARG A 76 3.20 -20.71 2.37
N ALA A 77 3.65 -19.57 2.86
CA ALA A 77 4.28 -19.38 4.17
C ALA A 77 3.34 -19.72 5.33
N LYS A 78 2.02 -19.51 5.16
CA LYS A 78 1.03 -19.99 6.13
C LYS A 78 0.94 -21.52 6.17
N ALA A 79 1.08 -22.19 5.03
CA ALA A 79 1.03 -23.65 4.94
C ALA A 79 2.36 -24.32 5.33
N ASP A 80 3.48 -23.65 5.04
CA ASP A 80 4.84 -24.08 5.37
C ASP A 80 5.63 -22.91 5.99
N PRO A 81 5.63 -22.78 7.32
CA PRO A 81 6.36 -21.73 8.01
C PRO A 81 7.88 -21.77 7.82
N SER A 82 8.47 -22.89 7.36
CA SER A 82 9.92 -22.94 7.12
C SER A 82 10.36 -21.99 6.01
N LEU A 83 9.43 -21.61 5.11
CA LEU A 83 9.67 -20.67 4.03
C LEU A 83 10.05 -19.26 4.51
N VAL A 84 9.73 -18.90 5.76
CA VAL A 84 10.05 -17.57 6.30
C VAL A 84 11.32 -17.54 7.17
N GLU A 85 11.90 -18.70 7.51
CA GLU A 85 13.02 -18.80 8.46
C GLU A 85 14.27 -18.07 8.00
N ASN A 86 14.51 -18.03 6.69
CA ASN A 86 15.71 -17.45 6.09
C ASN A 86 15.46 -16.10 5.41
N LEU A 87 14.28 -15.49 5.63
CA LEU A 87 14.01 -14.18 5.07
C LEU A 87 14.91 -13.12 5.73
N PRO A 88 15.36 -12.10 4.98
CA PRO A 88 16.08 -10.98 5.55
C PRO A 88 15.25 -10.32 6.67
N ALA A 89 15.88 -9.90 7.78
CA ALA A 89 15.17 -9.27 8.90
C ALA A 89 14.30 -8.05 8.52
N ARG A 90 14.63 -7.39 7.41
CA ARG A 90 13.92 -6.23 6.85
C ARG A 90 12.87 -6.60 5.80
N HIS A 91 12.65 -7.88 5.53
CA HIS A 91 11.62 -8.35 4.62
C HIS A 91 10.22 -7.96 5.15
N PRO A 92 9.27 -7.55 4.29
CA PRO A 92 7.92 -7.13 4.70
C PRO A 92 7.17 -8.12 5.60
N TYR A 93 7.45 -9.43 5.48
CA TYR A 93 6.94 -10.44 6.43
C TYR A 93 7.24 -10.09 7.90
N HIS A 94 8.42 -9.56 8.21
CA HIS A 94 8.83 -9.21 9.57
C HIS A 94 8.47 -7.76 9.95
N THR A 95 8.46 -6.84 8.98
CA THR A 95 8.39 -5.40 9.23
C THR A 95 6.98 -4.83 9.16
N LEU A 96 6.06 -5.48 8.44
CA LEU A 96 4.71 -4.97 8.19
C LEU A 96 3.95 -4.55 9.46
N LEU A 97 4.10 -5.32 10.55
CA LEU A 97 3.42 -5.05 11.82
C LEU A 97 4.34 -4.43 12.88
N THR A 98 5.66 -4.46 12.69
CA THR A 98 6.64 -4.04 13.70
C THR A 98 7.22 -2.65 13.43
N GLU A 99 7.13 -2.17 12.19
CA GLU A 99 7.68 -0.89 11.76
C GLU A 99 6.60 0.07 11.23
N VAL A 100 5.36 -0.06 11.70
CA VAL A 100 4.24 0.79 11.27
C VAL A 100 4.60 2.26 11.48
N PRO A 101 4.60 3.11 10.43
CA PRO A 101 4.91 4.52 10.58
C PRO A 101 3.80 5.22 11.37
N LYS A 102 4.13 6.30 12.06
CA LYS A 102 3.11 7.15 12.66
C LYS A 102 2.55 8.09 11.59
N LEU A 103 1.22 8.17 11.51
CA LEU A 103 0.51 9.16 10.73
C LEU A 103 -0.36 9.99 11.69
N THR A 104 0.00 11.25 11.86
CA THR A 104 -0.71 12.20 12.72
C THR A 104 -1.79 12.96 11.95
N GLU A 105 -2.84 13.44 12.64
CA GLU A 105 -3.86 14.30 12.03
C GLU A 105 -3.25 15.55 11.38
N ASP A 106 -2.20 16.09 12.00
CA ASP A 106 -1.40 17.18 11.49
C ASP A 106 -0.75 16.87 10.12
N GLU A 107 -0.23 15.66 9.93
CA GLU A 107 0.35 15.22 8.65
C GLU A 107 -0.74 15.02 7.60
N VAL A 108 -1.88 14.47 8.00
CA VAL A 108 -3.06 14.35 7.13
C VAL A 108 -3.55 15.73 6.70
N GLY A 109 -3.67 16.68 7.64
CA GLY A 109 -4.10 18.06 7.37
C GLY A 109 -3.11 18.87 6.52
N ARG A 110 -1.82 18.53 6.56
CA ARG A 110 -0.77 19.14 5.71
C ARG A 110 -0.64 18.48 4.34
N ALA A 111 -1.33 17.37 4.07
CA ALA A 111 -1.31 16.75 2.75
C ALA A 111 -1.78 17.75 1.69
N GLY A 112 -1.04 17.83 0.59
CA GLY A 112 -1.19 18.90 -0.38
C GLY A 112 -0.56 18.54 -1.72
N ARG A 113 -0.15 19.55 -2.50
CA ARG A 113 0.35 19.34 -3.86
C ARG A 113 1.56 18.39 -3.95
N ALA A 114 2.46 18.41 -2.97
CA ALA A 114 3.64 17.53 -2.97
C ALA A 114 3.32 16.06 -2.62
N THR A 115 2.13 15.77 -2.08
CA THR A 115 1.75 14.41 -1.65
C THR A 115 0.59 13.85 -2.46
N VAL A 116 -0.21 14.69 -3.11
CA VAL A 116 -1.36 14.26 -3.91
C VAL A 116 -0.90 13.47 -5.14
N ILE A 117 -1.47 12.29 -5.34
CA ILE A 117 -1.27 11.47 -6.53
C ILE A 117 -2.29 11.89 -7.58
N GLU A 118 -1.82 12.46 -8.69
CA GLU A 118 -2.68 12.82 -9.81
C GLU A 118 -2.97 11.63 -10.73
N ARG A 119 -1.96 10.80 -10.93
CA ARG A 119 -2.02 9.59 -11.76
C ARG A 119 -1.02 8.57 -11.23
N ALA A 120 -1.32 7.30 -11.43
CA ALA A 120 -0.39 6.22 -11.17
C ALA A 120 -0.52 5.16 -12.27
N THR A 121 0.61 4.56 -12.65
CA THR A 121 0.64 3.34 -13.45
C THR A 121 1.08 2.18 -12.58
N TYR A 122 0.60 0.98 -12.93
CA TYR A 122 0.77 -0.21 -12.12
C TYR A 122 1.44 -1.27 -12.98
N THR A 123 2.51 -1.88 -12.47
CA THR A 123 3.25 -2.93 -13.17
C THR A 123 3.63 -4.01 -12.18
N VAL A 124 3.44 -5.26 -12.57
CA VAL A 124 3.88 -6.41 -11.77
C VAL A 124 5.30 -6.74 -12.16
N THR A 125 6.20 -6.75 -11.17
CA THR A 125 7.63 -7.00 -11.35
C THR A 125 8.02 -8.12 -10.39
N GLY A 126 8.12 -9.34 -10.90
CA GLY A 126 8.35 -10.53 -10.06
C GLY A 126 7.23 -10.73 -9.04
N THR A 127 7.56 -10.71 -7.75
CA THR A 127 6.63 -10.85 -6.61
C THR A 127 6.18 -9.50 -6.02
N ALA A 128 6.44 -8.41 -6.73
CA ALA A 128 6.10 -7.07 -6.30
C ALA A 128 5.18 -6.34 -7.29
N LEU A 129 4.36 -5.45 -6.74
CA LEU A 129 3.58 -4.48 -7.49
C LEU A 129 4.29 -3.12 -7.44
N GLU A 130 4.75 -2.63 -8.58
CA GLU A 130 5.25 -1.27 -8.70
C GLU A 130 4.10 -0.30 -8.97
N LEU A 131 3.98 0.71 -8.10
CA LEU A 131 3.14 1.89 -8.28
C LEU A 131 4.02 3.04 -8.74
N ARG A 132 4.02 3.35 -10.03
CA ARG A 132 4.71 4.54 -10.54
C ARG A 132 3.76 5.73 -10.51
N ALA A 133 3.88 6.52 -9.45
CA ALA A 133 2.99 7.62 -9.13
C ALA A 133 3.54 8.96 -9.65
N VAL A 134 2.66 9.80 -10.17
CA VAL A 134 2.96 11.19 -10.50
C VAL A 134 2.22 12.08 -9.49
N PHE A 135 3.01 12.87 -8.77
CA PHE A 135 2.56 13.76 -7.72
C PHE A 135 2.08 15.09 -8.32
N GLY A 136 1.27 15.84 -7.57
CA GLY A 136 0.74 17.15 -7.99
C GLY A 136 1.79 18.26 -8.13
N ASP A 137 3.04 18.02 -7.71
CA ASP A 137 4.20 18.88 -7.99
C ASP A 137 4.96 18.47 -9.27
N GLY A 138 4.48 17.43 -9.98
CA GLY A 138 5.07 16.90 -11.20
C GLY A 138 6.15 15.83 -10.99
N ARG A 139 6.58 15.56 -9.74
CA ARG A 139 7.52 14.47 -9.47
C ARG A 139 6.90 13.13 -9.83
N THR A 140 7.71 12.25 -10.40
CA THR A 140 7.36 10.85 -10.61
C THR A 140 8.21 9.99 -9.71
N GLU A 141 7.59 9.10 -8.94
CA GLU A 141 8.31 8.15 -8.09
C GLU A 141 7.65 6.78 -8.10
N SER A 142 8.46 5.75 -7.90
CA SER A 142 8.00 4.39 -7.71
C SER A 142 7.77 4.10 -6.22
N ILE A 143 6.67 3.43 -5.92
CA ILE A 143 6.35 2.84 -4.62
C ILE A 143 6.18 1.35 -4.89
N ILE A 144 7.09 0.54 -4.35
CA ILE A 144 7.16 -0.87 -4.68
C ILE A 144 6.59 -1.66 -3.52
N LEU A 145 5.48 -2.34 -3.76
CA LEU A 145 4.79 -3.15 -2.76
C LEU A 145 5.15 -4.61 -2.97
N HIS A 146 5.85 -5.21 -2.01
CA HIS A 146 5.91 -6.66 -1.92
C HIS A 146 4.51 -7.24 -1.71
N GLU A 147 4.27 -8.48 -2.10
CA GLU A 147 2.95 -9.11 -1.97
C GLU A 147 2.34 -9.04 -0.56
N TYR A 148 3.13 -9.21 0.51
CA TYR A 148 2.69 -9.02 1.89
C TYR A 148 2.10 -7.63 2.11
N THR A 149 2.84 -6.59 1.71
CA THR A 149 2.39 -5.21 1.86
C THR A 149 1.17 -4.92 0.97
N ALA A 150 1.16 -5.41 -0.27
CA ALA A 150 0.05 -5.18 -1.20
C ALA A 150 -1.26 -5.85 -0.75
N LEU A 151 -1.20 -7.11 -0.32
CA LEU A 151 -2.35 -7.87 0.17
C LEU A 151 -2.90 -7.27 1.47
N SER A 152 -2.02 -6.93 2.41
CA SER A 152 -2.43 -6.28 3.65
C SER A 152 -2.98 -4.88 3.43
N LEU A 153 -2.40 -4.09 2.53
CA LEU A 153 -2.93 -2.77 2.17
C LEU A 153 -4.32 -2.90 1.53
N PHE A 154 -4.50 -3.87 0.63
CA PHE A 154 -5.80 -4.10 0.00
C PHE A 154 -6.87 -4.47 1.02
N GLY A 155 -6.61 -5.48 1.86
CA GLY A 155 -7.55 -5.90 2.90
C GLY A 155 -7.88 -4.77 3.88
N TYR A 156 -6.85 -4.04 4.35
CA TYR A 156 -7.04 -2.89 5.23
C TYR A 156 -7.92 -1.83 4.56
N LEU A 157 -7.61 -1.42 3.33
CA LEU A 157 -8.38 -0.38 2.65
C LEU A 157 -9.82 -0.79 2.34
N GLN A 158 -10.10 -2.08 2.12
CA GLN A 158 -11.48 -2.58 1.98
C GLN A 158 -12.27 -2.42 3.29
N GLU A 159 -11.74 -2.94 4.39
CA GLU A 159 -12.38 -2.83 5.72
C GLU A 159 -12.53 -1.36 6.14
N TYR A 160 -11.53 -0.54 5.82
CA TYR A 160 -11.51 0.87 6.18
C TYR A 160 -12.56 1.68 5.41
N LEU A 161 -12.83 1.35 4.15
CA LEU A 161 -13.94 1.94 3.39
C LEU A 161 -15.30 1.52 3.94
N GLU A 162 -15.49 0.23 4.24
CA GLU A 162 -16.73 -0.26 4.84
C GLU A 162 -17.02 0.46 6.17
N ALA A 163 -16.00 0.64 7.00
CA ALA A 163 -16.11 1.40 8.24
C ALA A 163 -16.39 2.89 7.99
N ALA A 164 -15.75 3.50 6.99
CA ALA A 164 -15.98 4.90 6.63
C ALA A 164 -17.42 5.13 6.17
N ASP A 165 -17.96 4.28 5.28
CA ASP A 165 -19.34 4.36 4.79
C ASP A 165 -20.36 4.24 5.94
N ILE A 166 -20.10 3.39 6.93
CA ILE A 166 -20.94 3.27 8.14
C ILE A 166 -20.90 4.56 8.97
N LEU A 167 -19.72 5.16 9.13
CA LEU A 167 -19.52 6.34 9.98
C LEU A 167 -19.98 7.65 9.32
N THR A 168 -19.90 7.75 7.99
CA THR A 168 -20.36 8.94 7.24
C THR A 168 -21.83 8.87 6.85
N GLY A 169 -22.48 7.72 7.02
CA GLY A 169 -23.87 7.46 6.62
C GLY A 169 -24.07 7.44 5.10
N PRO A 170 -25.21 6.95 4.59
CA PRO A 170 -25.54 7.09 3.18
C PRO A 170 -25.62 8.58 2.85
N ALA A 171 -24.94 9.01 1.80
CA ALA A 171 -25.11 10.33 1.20
C ALA A 171 -26.54 10.45 0.59
N ALA A 172 -27.56 10.56 1.44
CA ALA A 172 -28.94 10.84 1.08
C ALA A 172 -29.73 11.28 2.31
N GLY A 173 -29.45 12.49 2.79
CA GLY A 173 -30.53 13.33 3.30
C GLY A 173 -31.37 13.77 2.09
N SER A 174 -32.34 12.95 1.68
CA SER A 174 -33.45 13.47 0.87
C SER A 174 -34.38 14.22 1.82
N ALA A 175 -34.18 15.54 1.90
CA ALA A 175 -35.19 16.48 2.37
C ALA A 175 -36.37 16.52 1.39
#